data_AF-A0A149VIC5-F1
#
_entry.id   AF-A0A149VIC5-F1
#
_cell.length_a   1.000
_cell.length_b   1.000
_cell.length_c   1.000
_cell.angle_alpha   90.00
_cell.angle_beta   90.00
_cell.angle_gamma   90.00
#
_symmetry.space_group_name_H-M   'P 1'
#
loop_
_entity.id
_entity.type
_entity.pdbx_description
1 polymer ?
#
loop_
_entity_poly.entity_id
_entity_poly.type
_entity_poly.pdbx_seq_one_letter_code
_entity_poly.pdbx_strand_id
1 'polypeptide(L)'
;AVTNLGNNDTSTTSMNQLSDELDGFFTEINSIAGGATINGVNLLGSSTVAGVGDYTGMSTTGGNLAYVTALSGQRATLSGFSSMTTMISTQFNATGTTFSDMLGLATSSFVSAGTLVGGDLTALVKNVQDAITNVTKFTSKLGAATQTIGSLTSFGTTLSDNLTAGVGALTDADMSAESAKLTSLQTKQSLAIKSLTIANGQSQNILSLFQG
;
A
#
# COMPACT_ATOMS: atom_id res chain seq x y z
N ALA A 1 64.65 -7.13 -4.15
CA ALA A 1 63.83 -8.09 -3.39
C ALA A 1 62.80 -7.30 -2.59
N VAL A 2 61.61 -7.07 -3.15
CA VAL A 2 60.28 -7.04 -2.50
C VAL A 2 59.30 -6.82 -3.67
N THR A 3 58.79 -7.89 -4.29
CA THR A 3 57.75 -7.80 -5.34
C THR A 3 56.50 -8.61 -5.02
N ASN A 4 56.37 -9.14 -3.80
CA ASN A 4 55.12 -9.72 -3.36
C ASN A 4 54.63 -8.94 -2.14
N LEU A 5 53.70 -8.00 -2.35
CA LEU A 5 52.53 -8.05 -1.48
C LEU A 5 51.95 -9.42 -1.78
N GLY A 6 52.14 -10.38 -0.87
CA GLY A 6 51.56 -11.71 -1.05
C GLY A 6 50.07 -11.55 -1.31
N ASN A 7 49.56 -12.11 -2.41
CA ASN A 7 48.13 -12.27 -2.60
C ASN A 7 47.60 -13.00 -1.36
N ASN A 8 46.91 -12.27 -0.51
CA ASN A 8 46.39 -12.79 0.76
C ASN A 8 45.29 -13.85 0.54
N ASP A 9 44.84 -14.01 -0.70
CA ASP A 9 43.99 -15.11 -1.19
C ASP A 9 44.60 -16.51 -0.98
N THR A 10 45.92 -16.60 -0.76
CA THR A 10 46.59 -17.86 -0.41
C THR A 10 46.67 -18.12 1.11
N SER A 11 46.34 -17.13 1.93
CA SER A 11 46.33 -17.24 3.40
C SER A 11 44.94 -17.65 3.86
N THR A 12 44.76 -18.93 4.16
CA THR A 12 43.49 -19.47 4.67
C THR A 12 42.99 -18.72 5.89
N THR A 13 43.90 -18.25 6.77
CA THR A 13 43.53 -17.46 7.95
C THR A 13 42.87 -16.13 7.58
N SER A 14 43.41 -15.42 6.59
CA SER A 14 42.86 -14.14 6.16
C SER A 14 41.57 -14.28 5.36
N MET A 15 41.44 -15.35 4.58
CA MET A 15 40.19 -15.68 3.89
C MET A 15 39.08 -16.07 4.86
N ASN A 16 39.42 -16.77 5.96
CA ASN A 16 38.46 -17.06 7.03
C ASN A 16 38.02 -15.78 7.76
N GLN A 17 38.93 -14.85 8.04
CA GLN A 17 38.56 -13.55 8.62
C GLN A 17 37.63 -12.74 7.70
N LEU A 18 37.88 -12.76 6.40
CA LEU A 18 36.98 -12.15 5.42
C LEU A 18 35.61 -12.84 5.41
N SER A 19 35.57 -14.17 5.50
CA SER A 19 34.33 -14.94 5.62
C SER A 19 33.52 -14.49 6.85
N ASP A 20 34.17 -14.38 8.01
CA ASP A 20 33.52 -13.94 9.25
C ASP A 20 32.96 -12.50 9.13
N GLU A 21 33.70 -11.61 8.46
CA GLU A 21 33.26 -10.23 8.23
C GLU A 21 32.07 -10.15 7.26
N LEU A 22 32.10 -10.92 6.17
CA LEU A 22 30.99 -11.03 5.22
C LEU A 22 29.73 -11.61 5.89
N ASP A 23 29.87 -12.65 6.70
CA ASP A 23 28.76 -13.22 7.48
C ASP A 23 28.16 -12.19 8.45
N GLY A 24 29.00 -11.36 9.07
CA GLY A 24 28.56 -10.24 9.89
C GLY A 24 27.69 -9.25 9.11
N PHE A 25 28.17 -8.78 7.95
CA PHE A 25 27.40 -7.86 7.10
C PHE A 25 26.11 -8.48 6.56
N PHE A 26 26.13 -9.75 6.14
CA PHE A 26 24.93 -10.42 5.66
C PHE A 26 23.90 -10.65 6.77
N THR A 27 24.36 -10.93 7.99
CA THR A 27 23.49 -11.00 9.17
C THR A 27 22.83 -9.65 9.45
N GLU A 28 23.57 -8.55 9.36
CA GLU A 28 23.02 -7.20 9.52
C GLU A 28 21.97 -6.88 8.43
N ILE A 29 22.29 -7.16 7.16
CA ILE A 29 21.38 -7.00 6.03
C ILE A 29 20.08 -7.80 6.25
N ASN A 30 20.20 -9.05 6.69
CA ASN A 30 19.05 -9.90 6.99
C ASN A 30 18.22 -9.38 8.16
N SER A 31 18.85 -8.82 9.19
CA SER A 31 18.17 -8.20 10.33
C SER A 31 17.36 -6.96 9.90
N ILE A 32 17.95 -6.09 9.09
CA ILE A 32 17.28 -4.90 8.54
C ILE A 32 16.10 -5.31 7.65
N ALA A 33 16.30 -6.30 6.76
CA ALA A 33 15.23 -6.83 5.92
C ALA A 33 14.12 -7.52 6.76
N GLY A 34 14.48 -8.18 7.86
CA GLY A 34 13.55 -8.76 8.83
C GLY A 34 12.66 -7.72 9.53
N GLY A 35 13.22 -6.55 9.84
CA GLY A 35 12.53 -5.44 10.50
C GLY A 35 11.66 -4.56 9.59
N ALA A 36 11.68 -4.77 8.28
CA ALA A 36 10.94 -3.96 7.29
C ALA A 36 9.44 -4.30 7.26
N THR A 37 8.78 -4.18 8.41
CA THR A 37 7.35 -4.52 8.59
C THR A 37 6.45 -3.29 8.57
N ILE A 38 5.33 -3.35 7.84
CA ILE A 38 4.23 -2.37 7.93
C ILE A 38 2.97 -3.11 8.37
N ASN A 39 2.35 -2.70 9.48
CA ASN A 39 1.16 -3.35 10.05
C ASN A 39 1.36 -4.87 10.27
N GLY A 40 2.54 -5.25 10.75
CA GLY A 40 2.98 -6.64 10.95
C GLY A 40 3.55 -7.29 9.69
N VAL A 41 3.33 -6.72 8.50
CA VAL A 41 3.67 -7.31 7.21
C VAL A 41 5.10 -7.00 6.80
N ASN A 42 5.96 -8.02 6.71
CA ASN A 42 7.30 -7.83 6.18
C ASN A 42 7.26 -7.63 4.66
N LEU A 43 7.81 -6.50 4.22
CA LEU A 43 7.85 -6.06 2.83
C LEU A 43 9.12 -6.51 2.07
N LEU A 44 10.15 -7.00 2.76
CA LEU A 44 11.44 -7.39 2.18
C LEU A 44 11.78 -8.87 2.41
N GLY A 45 11.15 -9.53 3.39
CA GLY A 45 11.42 -10.92 3.77
C GLY A 45 10.81 -11.98 2.84
N SER A 46 11.46 -13.14 2.75
CA SER A 46 11.00 -14.31 1.98
C SER A 46 9.86 -15.06 2.70
N SER A 47 8.77 -15.37 1.98
CA SER A 47 7.56 -16.05 2.50
C SER A 47 7.47 -17.51 2.05
N THR A 48 8.54 -18.29 2.19
CA THR A 48 8.51 -19.74 1.85
C THR A 48 8.91 -20.66 3.00
N VAL A 49 8.66 -20.28 4.25
CA VAL A 49 8.82 -21.20 5.38
C VAL A 49 7.45 -21.67 5.88
N ALA A 50 7.04 -22.85 5.42
CA ALA A 50 6.04 -23.62 6.13
C ALA A 50 6.64 -24.08 7.47
N GLY A 51 6.04 -23.68 8.60
CA GLY A 51 6.32 -24.29 9.90
C GLY A 51 7.19 -23.52 10.89
N VAL A 52 7.40 -22.20 10.75
CA VAL A 52 8.00 -21.39 11.83
C VAL A 52 6.99 -20.33 12.27
N GLY A 53 6.49 -20.47 13.51
CA GLY A 53 5.74 -19.44 14.19
C GLY A 53 6.60 -18.20 14.47
N ASP A 54 5.93 -17.04 14.56
CA ASP A 54 6.46 -15.77 15.07
C ASP A 54 7.29 -14.84 14.15
N TYR A 55 7.00 -14.81 12.85
CA TYR A 55 7.13 -13.58 12.05
C TYR A 55 5.94 -13.41 11.10
N THR A 56 4.75 -13.22 11.68
CA THR A 56 3.51 -13.02 10.92
C THR A 56 3.29 -11.55 10.56
N GLY A 57 3.50 -11.23 9.30
CA GLY A 57 2.49 -10.43 8.60
C GLY A 57 2.55 -10.59 7.10
N MET A 58 1.36 -10.39 6.51
CA MET A 58 0.92 -10.71 5.15
C MET A 58 2.00 -11.23 4.19
N SER A 59 1.90 -12.54 3.97
CA SER A 59 1.74 -13.11 2.63
C SER A 59 1.29 -12.04 1.61
N THR A 60 2.23 -11.59 0.78
CA THR A 60 1.87 -11.28 -0.59
C THR A 60 1.48 -12.60 -1.22
N THR A 61 0.19 -12.94 -1.23
CA THR A 61 -0.27 -14.14 -1.93
C THR A 61 0.19 -14.02 -3.40
N GLY A 62 1.19 -14.83 -3.78
CA GLY A 62 1.80 -14.77 -5.11
C GLY A 62 2.69 -13.55 -5.39
N GLY A 63 3.23 -12.86 -4.37
CA GLY A 63 4.26 -11.85 -4.62
C GLY A 63 3.79 -10.46 -5.04
N ASN A 64 2.54 -10.18 -4.75
CA ASN A 64 1.81 -9.02 -5.20
C ASN A 64 1.41 -8.15 -4.00
N LEU A 65 1.74 -6.86 -4.04
CA LEU A 65 1.18 -5.88 -3.09
C LEU A 65 -0.16 -5.40 -3.63
N ALA A 66 -1.24 -5.74 -2.95
CA ALA A 66 -2.57 -5.33 -3.36
C ALA A 66 -3.06 -4.16 -2.51
N TYR A 67 -3.52 -3.11 -3.18
CA TYR A 67 -4.09 -1.93 -2.54
C TYR A 67 -5.47 -1.62 -3.12
N VAL A 68 -6.33 -1.03 -2.32
CA VAL A 68 -7.71 -0.70 -2.73
C VAL A 68 -7.65 0.60 -3.54
N THR A 69 -8.17 0.57 -4.76
CA THR A 69 -8.17 1.72 -5.69
C THR A 69 -9.51 2.41 -5.78
N ALA A 70 -10.58 1.79 -5.30
CA ALA A 70 -11.92 2.35 -5.33
C ALA A 70 -12.70 2.01 -4.07
N LEU A 71 -13.65 2.88 -3.73
CA LEU A 71 -14.53 2.74 -2.57
C LEU A 71 -15.40 1.46 -2.63
N SER A 72 -15.59 0.89 -3.83
CA SER A 72 -16.30 -0.38 -4.07
C SER A 72 -15.48 -1.63 -3.72
N GLY A 73 -14.32 -1.49 -3.09
CA GLY A 73 -13.44 -2.62 -2.74
C GLY A 73 -12.64 -3.16 -3.94
N GLN A 74 -12.59 -2.42 -5.04
CA GLN A 74 -11.76 -2.77 -6.19
C GLN A 74 -10.29 -2.70 -5.77
N ARG A 75 -9.55 -3.79 -5.98
CA ARG A 75 -8.14 -3.92 -5.61
C ARG A 75 -7.30 -3.88 -6.87
N ALA A 76 -6.34 -2.97 -6.93
CA ALA A 76 -5.23 -3.09 -7.86
C ALA A 76 -4.11 -3.88 -7.21
N THR A 77 -3.41 -4.63 -8.04
CA THR A 77 -2.24 -5.38 -7.64
C THR A 77 -1.03 -4.72 -8.25
N LEU A 78 -0.09 -4.26 -7.43
CA LEU A 78 1.24 -3.94 -7.89
C LEU A 78 1.99 -5.25 -8.11
N SER A 79 2.02 -5.69 -9.37
CA SER A 79 2.83 -6.80 -9.82
C SER A 79 4.30 -6.38 -9.88
N GLY A 80 5.18 -7.20 -9.28
CA GLY A 80 6.62 -6.96 -9.28
C GLY A 80 7.24 -6.71 -7.91
N PHE A 81 6.47 -6.83 -6.84
CA PHE A 81 6.98 -6.84 -5.47
C PHE A 81 7.75 -8.15 -5.18
N SER A 82 7.27 -9.30 -5.68
CA SER A 82 8.02 -10.57 -5.76
C SER A 82 9.17 -10.57 -6.74
N SER A 83 9.32 -9.54 -7.57
CA SER A 83 10.39 -9.55 -8.56
C SER A 83 11.76 -9.27 -7.97
N MET A 84 11.97 -9.13 -6.66
CA MET A 84 13.33 -9.35 -6.14
C MET A 84 13.66 -10.84 -6.18
N THR A 85 12.84 -11.70 -5.58
CA THR A 85 13.02 -13.16 -5.58
C THR A 85 13.00 -13.76 -6.98
N THR A 86 12.09 -13.33 -7.86
CA THR A 86 12.02 -13.83 -9.24
C THR A 86 13.08 -13.21 -10.17
N MET A 87 13.47 -11.92 -10.04
CA MET A 87 14.59 -11.39 -10.84
C MET A 87 15.93 -11.98 -10.39
N ILE A 88 16.09 -12.27 -9.09
CA ILE A 88 17.38 -12.71 -8.55
C ILE A 88 17.54 -14.22 -8.60
N SER A 89 16.51 -15.03 -8.36
CA SER A 89 16.61 -16.49 -8.59
C SER A 89 16.97 -16.82 -10.05
N THR A 90 16.52 -16.02 -11.03
CA THR A 90 16.93 -16.16 -12.44
C THR A 90 18.34 -15.64 -12.75
N GLN A 91 18.84 -14.66 -11.99
CA GLN A 91 20.14 -14.00 -12.22
C GLN A 91 21.29 -14.70 -11.47
N PHE A 92 21.02 -15.26 -10.28
CA PHE A 92 22.03 -15.79 -9.35
C PHE A 92 21.81 -17.24 -8.92
N ASN A 93 20.73 -17.91 -9.34
CA ASN A 93 20.39 -19.30 -8.93
C ASN A 93 20.38 -19.48 -7.40
N ALA A 94 20.03 -18.42 -6.67
CA ALA A 94 20.05 -18.43 -5.22
C ALA A 94 18.95 -19.36 -4.66
N THR A 95 19.37 -20.41 -3.95
CA THR A 95 18.49 -21.40 -3.32
C THR A 95 18.19 -21.07 -1.84
N GLY A 96 18.82 -20.04 -1.29
CA GLY A 96 18.70 -19.67 0.12
C GLY A 96 17.42 -18.89 0.46
N THR A 97 17.06 -18.91 1.74
CA THR A 97 15.79 -18.36 2.25
C THR A 97 15.94 -16.97 2.86
N THR A 98 17.17 -16.47 3.01
CA THR A 98 17.44 -15.15 3.60
C THR A 98 17.47 -14.03 2.55
N PHE A 99 17.36 -12.78 2.97
CA PHE A 99 17.38 -11.63 2.05
C PHE A 99 18.75 -11.48 1.37
N SER A 100 19.85 -11.75 2.09
CA SER A 100 21.20 -11.76 1.52
C SER A 100 21.36 -12.89 0.48
N ASP A 101 20.83 -14.09 0.73
CA ASP A 101 20.83 -15.17 -0.27
C ASP A 101 20.04 -14.75 -1.52
N MET A 102 18.87 -14.13 -1.32
CA MET A 102 18.07 -13.54 -2.38
C MET A 102 18.74 -12.38 -3.09
N LEU A 103 19.93 -11.93 -2.70
CA LEU A 103 20.75 -10.96 -3.44
C LEU A 103 21.96 -11.64 -4.12
N GLY A 104 22.09 -12.97 -4.02
CA GLY A 104 23.29 -13.71 -4.40
C GLY A 104 24.45 -13.49 -3.43
N LEU A 105 24.18 -12.89 -2.26
CA LEU A 105 25.15 -12.50 -1.24
C LEU A 105 25.22 -13.55 -0.12
N ALA A 106 25.69 -14.72 -0.48
CA ALA A 106 26.08 -15.75 0.48
C ALA A 106 27.59 -15.76 0.60
N THR A 107 28.14 -15.93 1.80
CA THR A 107 29.60 -15.96 2.00
C THR A 107 30.26 -17.06 1.17
N SER A 108 29.58 -18.18 0.98
CA SER A 108 29.98 -19.27 0.08
C SER A 108 30.08 -18.89 -1.41
N SER A 109 29.47 -17.77 -1.82
CA SER A 109 29.64 -17.19 -3.16
C SER A 109 30.93 -16.38 -3.31
N PHE A 110 31.58 -16.01 -2.19
CA PHE A 110 32.79 -15.18 -2.16
C PHE A 110 34.01 -15.97 -1.70
N VAL A 111 33.87 -16.73 -0.62
CA VAL A 111 34.92 -17.53 -0.01
C VAL A 111 34.40 -18.94 0.22
N SER A 112 35.13 -19.94 -0.24
CA SER A 112 34.82 -21.35 0.00
C SER A 112 36.09 -22.10 0.36
N ALA A 113 36.05 -22.86 1.46
CA ALA A 113 37.21 -23.63 1.95
C ALA A 113 38.51 -22.79 2.11
N GLY A 114 38.39 -21.52 2.50
CA GLY A 114 39.54 -20.65 2.76
C GLY A 114 40.23 -20.07 1.50
N THR A 115 39.54 -20.05 0.36
CA THR A 115 40.01 -19.42 -0.89
C THR A 115 38.89 -18.62 -1.56
N LEU A 116 39.24 -17.59 -2.34
CA LEU A 116 38.28 -16.85 -3.14
C LEU A 116 37.63 -17.73 -4.21
N VAL A 117 36.30 -17.70 -4.25
CA VAL A 117 35.52 -18.42 -5.25
C VAL A 117 35.79 -17.83 -6.63
N GLY A 118 36.30 -18.66 -7.55
CA GLY A 118 36.63 -18.26 -8.92
C GLY A 118 37.94 -17.48 -9.07
N GLY A 119 38.64 -17.15 -7.98
CA GLY A 119 39.95 -16.49 -7.99
C GLY A 119 40.00 -15.06 -8.57
N ASP A 120 38.84 -14.47 -8.91
CA ASP A 120 38.72 -13.12 -9.45
C ASP A 120 37.87 -12.23 -8.53
N LEU A 121 38.55 -11.40 -7.76
CA LEU A 121 37.92 -10.39 -6.90
C LEU A 121 37.01 -9.43 -7.69
N THR A 122 37.32 -9.17 -8.96
CA THR A 122 36.52 -8.27 -9.82
C THR A 122 35.14 -8.84 -10.09
N ALA A 123 35.05 -10.16 -10.31
CA ALA A 123 33.78 -10.85 -10.48
C ALA A 123 32.95 -10.84 -9.18
N LEU A 124 33.61 -11.00 -8.04
CA LEU A 124 32.96 -10.93 -6.73
C LEU A 124 32.42 -9.53 -6.42
N VAL A 125 33.20 -8.47 -6.68
CA VAL A 125 32.76 -7.08 -6.54
C VAL A 125 31.57 -6.79 -7.47
N LYS A 126 31.57 -7.35 -8.67
CA LYS A 126 30.44 -7.24 -9.60
C LYS A 126 29.16 -7.86 -9.02
N ASN A 127 29.24 -9.00 -8.33
CA ASN A 127 28.06 -9.60 -7.67
C ASN A 127 27.45 -8.63 -6.64
N VAL A 128 28.27 -7.96 -5.84
CA VAL A 128 27.81 -6.92 -4.90
C VAL A 128 27.19 -5.73 -5.64
N GLN A 129 27.81 -5.28 -6.74
CA GLN A 129 27.29 -4.16 -7.52
C GLN A 129 25.93 -4.47 -8.17
N ASP A 130 25.75 -5.71 -8.63
CA ASP A 130 24.49 -6.19 -9.19
C ASP A 130 23.41 -6.30 -8.09
N ALA A 131 23.78 -6.77 -6.89
CA ALA A 131 22.90 -6.74 -5.72
C ALA A 131 22.42 -5.31 -5.37
N ILE A 132 23.34 -4.34 -5.31
CA ILE A 132 23.02 -2.92 -5.07
C ILE A 132 22.08 -2.36 -6.15
N THR A 133 22.36 -2.68 -7.42
CA THR A 133 21.53 -2.23 -8.56
C THR A 133 20.11 -2.79 -8.45
N ASN A 134 19.96 -4.03 -7.99
CA ASN A 134 18.66 -4.67 -7.83
C ASN A 134 17.88 -4.09 -6.65
N VAL A 135 18.52 -3.86 -5.50
CA VAL A 135 17.89 -3.14 -4.38
C VAL A 135 17.45 -1.75 -4.82
N THR A 136 18.26 -1.04 -5.59
CA THR A 136 17.92 0.30 -6.11
C THR A 136 16.67 0.25 -6.99
N LYS A 137 16.60 -0.69 -7.95
CA LYS A 137 15.41 -0.89 -8.81
C LYS A 137 14.16 -1.21 -7.99
N PHE A 138 14.30 -2.02 -6.93
CA PHE A 138 13.20 -2.34 -6.03
C PHE A 138 12.72 -1.09 -5.29
N THR A 139 13.64 -0.33 -4.69
CA THR A 139 13.31 0.93 -3.99
C THR A 139 12.64 1.94 -4.91
N SER A 140 13.06 2.05 -6.18
CA SER A 140 12.37 2.92 -7.15
C SER A 140 10.92 2.48 -7.42
N LYS A 141 10.67 1.18 -7.55
CA LYS A 141 9.30 0.64 -7.71
C LYS A 141 8.45 0.88 -6.45
N LEU A 142 9.03 0.68 -5.28
CA LEU A 142 8.36 0.97 -4.00
C LEU A 142 8.02 2.46 -3.88
N GLY A 143 8.93 3.36 -4.24
CA GLY A 143 8.68 4.80 -4.25
C GLY A 143 7.53 5.20 -5.19
N ALA A 144 7.51 4.65 -6.40
CA ALA A 144 6.41 4.89 -7.35
C ALA A 144 5.05 4.37 -6.84
N ALA A 145 5.06 3.23 -6.14
CA ALA A 145 3.88 2.67 -5.51
C ALA A 145 3.36 3.57 -4.38
N THR A 146 4.25 4.03 -3.51
CA THR A 146 3.93 4.96 -2.42
C THR A 146 3.31 6.25 -2.96
N GLN A 147 3.85 6.80 -4.04
CA GLN A 147 3.29 7.99 -4.69
C GLN A 147 1.88 7.73 -5.22
N THR A 148 1.66 6.58 -5.86
CA THR A 148 0.34 6.20 -6.39
C THR A 148 -0.69 6.05 -5.26
N ILE A 149 -0.32 5.38 -4.16
CA ILE A 149 -1.17 5.22 -2.97
C ILE A 149 -1.49 6.59 -2.35
N GLY A 150 -0.50 7.49 -2.28
CA GLY A 150 -0.71 8.87 -1.82
C GLY A 150 -1.72 9.63 -2.67
N SER A 151 -1.61 9.55 -4.00
CA SER A 151 -2.55 10.17 -4.93
C SER A 151 -3.97 9.61 -4.80
N LEU A 152 -4.11 8.30 -4.63
CA LEU A 152 -5.42 7.67 -4.43
C LEU A 152 -6.05 8.04 -3.10
N THR A 153 -5.25 8.14 -2.04
CA THR A 153 -5.72 8.63 -0.74
C THR A 153 -6.26 10.05 -0.86
N SER A 154 -5.52 10.94 -1.51
CA SER A 154 -5.97 12.32 -1.76
C SER A 154 -7.25 12.37 -2.59
N PHE A 155 -7.33 11.58 -3.66
CA PHE A 155 -8.53 11.49 -4.50
C PHE A 155 -9.75 11.00 -3.70
N GLY A 156 -9.57 9.97 -2.85
CA GLY A 156 -10.61 9.44 -1.98
C GLY A 156 -11.14 10.50 -0.99
N THR A 157 -10.24 11.27 -0.37
CA THR A 157 -10.63 12.37 0.52
C THR A 157 -11.43 13.43 -0.23
N THR A 158 -10.93 13.91 -1.37
CA THR A 158 -11.64 14.92 -2.18
C THR A 158 -12.99 14.41 -2.69
N LEU A 159 -13.09 13.14 -3.07
CA LEU A 159 -14.36 12.54 -3.46
C LEU A 159 -15.34 12.48 -2.28
N SER A 160 -14.89 12.10 -1.09
CA SER A 160 -15.71 12.08 0.12
C SER A 160 -16.24 13.47 0.48
N ASP A 161 -15.40 14.50 0.37
CA ASP A 161 -15.78 15.89 0.64
C ASP A 161 -16.83 16.38 -0.38
N ASN A 162 -16.61 16.11 -1.67
CA ASN A 162 -17.56 16.46 -2.74
C ASN A 162 -18.90 15.72 -2.59
N LEU A 163 -18.89 14.44 -2.22
CA LEU A 163 -20.10 13.67 -1.98
C LEU A 163 -20.87 14.22 -0.77
N THR A 164 -20.17 14.60 0.30
CA THR A 164 -20.80 15.22 1.49
C THR A 164 -21.46 16.55 1.13
N ALA A 165 -20.76 17.40 0.36
CA ALA A 165 -21.32 18.67 -0.13
C ALA A 165 -22.50 18.44 -1.07
N GLY A 166 -22.41 17.47 -1.99
CA GLY A 166 -23.48 17.13 -2.94
C GLY A 166 -24.73 16.59 -2.26
N VAL A 167 -24.57 15.69 -1.27
CA VAL A 167 -25.69 15.18 -0.46
C VAL A 167 -26.31 16.29 0.39
N GLY A 168 -25.49 17.18 0.97
CA GLY A 168 -25.99 18.36 1.68
C GLY A 168 -26.83 19.26 0.78
N ALA A 169 -26.35 19.58 -0.43
CA ALA A 169 -27.09 20.40 -1.39
C ALA A 169 -28.41 19.75 -1.84
N LEU A 170 -28.43 18.42 -2.05
CA LEU A 170 -29.67 17.70 -2.38
C LEU A 170 -30.65 17.68 -1.20
N THR A 171 -30.15 17.55 0.02
CA THR A 171 -30.98 17.56 1.24
C THR A 171 -31.58 18.95 1.49
N ASP A 172 -30.77 20.00 1.36
CA ASP A 172 -31.24 21.39 1.47
C ASP A 172 -32.25 21.74 0.38
N ALA A 173 -32.04 21.26 -0.86
CA ALA A 173 -32.97 21.45 -1.95
C ALA A 173 -34.32 20.76 -1.70
N ASP A 174 -34.31 19.52 -1.20
CA ASP A 174 -35.53 18.78 -0.86
C ASP A 174 -36.29 19.44 0.31
N MET A 175 -35.56 19.84 1.36
CA MET A 175 -36.16 20.56 2.49
C MET A 175 -36.76 21.91 2.06
N SER A 176 -36.13 22.63 1.13
CA SER A 176 -36.67 23.86 0.55
C SER A 176 -37.96 23.62 -0.26
N ALA A 177 -38.00 22.56 -1.07
CA ALA A 177 -39.19 22.19 -1.83
C ALA A 177 -40.36 21.77 -0.91
N GLU A 178 -40.09 20.95 0.11
CA GLU A 178 -41.12 20.51 1.05
C GLU A 178 -41.61 21.65 1.95
N SER A 179 -40.74 22.58 2.37
CA SER A 179 -41.14 23.77 3.13
C SER A 179 -41.97 24.76 2.30
N ALA A 180 -41.64 24.95 1.02
CA ALA A 180 -42.48 25.71 0.08
C ALA A 180 -43.86 25.05 -0.12
N LYS A 181 -43.89 23.72 -0.25
CA LYS A 181 -45.13 22.94 -0.38
C LYS A 181 -45.98 23.01 0.89
N LEU A 182 -45.37 22.92 2.07
CA LEU A 182 -46.05 23.06 3.36
C LEU A 182 -46.65 24.47 3.52
N THR A 183 -45.92 25.51 3.14
CA THR A 183 -46.41 26.90 3.14
C THR A 183 -47.60 27.07 2.18
N SER A 184 -47.53 26.47 0.98
CA SER A 184 -48.64 26.44 0.02
C SER A 184 -49.86 25.73 0.58
N LEU A 185 -49.68 24.57 1.23
CA LEU A 185 -50.75 23.80 1.87
C LEU A 185 -51.40 24.57 3.02
N GLN A 186 -50.62 25.24 3.86
CA GLN A 186 -51.14 26.11 4.93
C GLN A 186 -51.96 27.28 4.37
N THR A 187 -51.50 27.89 3.28
CA THR A 187 -52.23 28.96 2.59
C THR A 187 -53.55 28.43 2.02
N LYS A 188 -53.53 27.28 1.34
CA LYS A 188 -54.74 26.62 0.83
C LYS A 188 -55.73 26.27 1.95
N GLN A 189 -55.25 25.79 3.10
CA GLN A 189 -56.11 25.51 4.26
C GLN A 189 -56.72 26.79 4.84
N SER A 190 -55.95 27.87 4.97
CA SER A 190 -56.49 29.17 5.42
C SER A 190 -57.57 29.70 4.47
N LEU A 191 -57.36 29.57 3.15
CA LEU A 191 -58.40 29.89 2.16
C LEU A 191 -59.60 28.96 2.29
N ALA A 192 -59.40 27.65 2.46
CA ALA A 192 -60.49 26.69 2.61
C ALA A 192 -61.35 26.99 3.86
N ILE A 193 -60.74 27.33 4.99
CA ILE A 193 -61.45 27.75 6.21
C ILE A 193 -62.23 29.05 5.96
N LYS A 194 -61.60 30.07 5.37
CA LYS A 194 -62.28 31.33 5.03
C LYS A 194 -63.45 31.11 4.07
N SER A 195 -63.27 30.30 3.03
CA SER A 195 -64.32 29.91 2.09
C SER A 195 -65.46 29.16 2.79
N LEU A 196 -65.16 28.26 3.72
CA LEU A 196 -66.16 27.56 4.53
C LEU A 196 -66.94 28.52 5.45
N THR A 197 -66.25 29.47 6.11
CA THR A 197 -66.88 30.51 6.94
C THR A 197 -67.76 31.45 6.11
N ILE A 198 -67.32 31.83 4.89
CA ILE A 198 -68.12 32.64 3.97
C ILE A 198 -69.36 31.87 3.49
N ALA A 199 -69.21 30.59 3.13
CA ALA A 199 -70.34 29.76 2.71
C ALA A 199 -71.39 29.58 3.82
N ASN A 200 -70.95 29.37 5.07
CA ASN A 200 -71.85 29.29 6.23
C ASN A 200 -72.47 30.67 6.59
N GLY A 201 -71.70 31.76 6.47
CA GLY A 201 -72.18 33.12 6.74
C GLY A 201 -73.17 33.65 5.69
N GLN A 202 -73.01 33.28 4.42
CA GLN A 202 -73.99 33.61 3.37
C GLN A 202 -75.33 32.91 3.59
N SER A 203 -75.33 31.66 4.06
CA SER A 203 -76.58 30.95 4.39
C SER A 203 -77.36 31.62 5.53
N GLN A 204 -76.68 32.22 6.50
CA GLN A 204 -77.34 32.95 7.61
C GLN A 204 -77.92 34.31 7.18
N ASN A 205 -77.25 35.05 6.27
CA ASN A 205 -77.79 36.30 5.73
C ASN A 205 -79.01 36.09 4.82
N ILE A 206 -79.07 34.97 4.09
CA ILE A 206 -80.25 34.61 3.31
C ILE A 206 -81.43 34.30 4.24
N LEU A 207 -81.19 33.62 5.37
CA LEU A 207 -82.24 33.32 6.36
C LEU A 207 -82.79 34.58 7.07
N SER A 208 -82.02 35.66 7.25
CA SER A 208 -82.55 36.91 7.82
C SER A 208 -83.46 37.68 6.85
N LEU A 209 -83.20 37.58 5.55
CA LEU A 209 -84.06 38.15 4.49
C LEU A 209 -85.42 37.44 4.34
N PHE A 210 -85.55 36.23 4.88
CA PHE A 210 -86.83 35.49 4.94
C PHE A 210 -87.51 35.53 6.31
N GLN A 211 -86.91 36.21 7.30
CA GLN A 211 -87.46 36.38 8.66
C GLN A 211 -87.76 37.84 9.03
N GLY A 212 -87.43 38.80 8.15
CA GLY A 212 -87.76 40.21 8.27
C GLY A 212 -89.01 40.61 7.52
#